data_AF-A0A9P7RSI8-F1
#
_entry.id   AF-A0A9P7RSI8-F1
#
_cell.length_a   1.000
_cell.length_b   1.000
_cell.length_c   1.000
_cell.angle_alpha   90.00
_cell.angle_beta   90.00
_cell.angle_gamma   90.00
#
_symmetry.space_group_name_H-M   'P 1'
#
loop_
_entity.id
_entity.type
_entity.pdbx_description
1 polymer ?
#
loop_
_entity_poly.entity_id
_entity_poly.type
_entity_poly.pdbx_seq_one_letter_code
_entity_poly.pdbx_strand_id
1 'polypeptide(L)'
;MRRRNQPEMANLGPQFPEPKVIAADPYTAAAFVERTGLPCSSLSFRDISDGALPETVARVLPSQLTKDEESAISEAEGPKLEMVVCSFALHLVENSSELFSLLWELSTKTRWLVVLAPHKKPEIKEGWGWSKWNLDSWSEGQMGDHNGELLHERVHCRVYRSVNF
;
A
#
# COMPACT_ATOMS: atom_id res chain seq x y z
N MET A 1 15.98 7.46 -23.23
CA MET A 1 15.56 7.00 -21.89
C MET A 1 16.70 7.30 -20.92
N ARG A 2 16.57 8.30 -20.04
CA ARG A 2 17.65 8.70 -19.11
C ARG A 2 17.70 7.70 -17.95
N ARG A 3 18.86 7.08 -17.71
CA ARG A 3 19.14 6.37 -16.45
C ARG A 3 19.08 7.41 -15.33
N ARG A 4 18.11 7.30 -14.42
CA ARG A 4 18.09 8.11 -13.20
C ARG A 4 19.23 7.60 -12.33
N ASN A 5 20.14 8.49 -11.92
CA ASN A 5 21.15 8.17 -10.91
C ASN A 5 20.43 7.64 -9.67
N GLN A 6 21.03 6.66 -9.00
CA GLN A 6 20.49 6.06 -7.78
C GLN A 6 20.10 7.21 -6.82
N PRO A 7 18.84 7.26 -6.35
CA PRO A 7 18.41 8.33 -5.47
C PRO A 7 19.27 8.28 -4.20
N GLU A 8 19.96 9.38 -3.90
CA GLU A 8 20.58 9.56 -2.58
C GLU A 8 19.46 9.44 -1.55
N MET A 9 19.65 8.57 -0.54
CA MET A 9 18.67 8.44 0.53
C MET A 9 18.60 9.77 1.27
N ALA A 10 17.53 10.53 1.04
CA ALA A 10 17.29 11.76 1.74
C ALA A 10 17.14 11.44 3.24
N ASN A 11 18.02 12.01 4.06
CA ASN A 11 17.88 11.92 5.51
C ASN A 11 16.68 12.77 5.91
N LEU A 12 15.57 12.10 6.21
CA LEU A 12 14.38 12.74 6.74
C LEU A 12 14.70 13.15 8.16
N GLY A 13 14.78 14.45 8.42
CA GLY A 13 15.10 14.98 9.74
C GLY A 13 14.10 14.52 10.82
N PRO A 14 14.36 14.83 12.10
CA PRO A 14 13.59 14.32 13.24
C PRO A 14 12.10 14.68 13.24
N GLN A 15 11.67 15.62 12.39
CA GLN A 15 10.27 15.96 12.16
C GLN A 15 9.47 14.85 11.44
N PHE A 16 10.14 13.86 10.85
CA PHE A 16 9.53 12.71 10.19
C PHE A 16 9.70 11.48 11.09
N PRO A 17 8.64 11.02 11.79
CA PRO A 17 8.74 9.85 12.64
C PRO A 17 9.04 8.60 11.81
N GLU A 18 9.70 7.61 12.43
CA GLU A 18 9.92 6.32 11.78
C GLU A 18 8.57 5.68 11.39
N PRO A 19 8.44 5.20 10.15
CA PRO A 19 7.20 4.59 9.70
C PRO A 19 6.98 3.28 10.46
N LYS A 20 5.77 3.09 10.97
CA LYS A 20 5.36 1.81 11.56
C LYS A 20 4.97 0.87 10.42
N VAL A 21 5.74 -0.21 10.28
CA VAL A 21 5.56 -1.20 9.21
C VAL A 21 4.87 -2.44 9.76
N ILE A 22 3.91 -2.92 8.98
CA ILE A 22 3.23 -4.20 9.17
C ILE A 22 3.19 -4.89 7.81
N ALA A 23 3.05 -6.21 7.80
CA ALA A 23 3.02 -6.98 6.56
C ALA A 23 1.90 -8.02 6.55
N ALA A 24 1.53 -8.44 5.34
CA ALA A 24 0.67 -9.58 5.06
C ALA A 24 1.24 -10.33 3.85
N ASP A 25 1.52 -11.62 4.01
CA ASP A 25 1.93 -12.51 2.93
C ASP A 25 1.62 -13.97 3.30
N PRO A 26 0.67 -14.65 2.62
CA PRO A 26 0.29 -16.02 2.95
C PRO A 26 1.37 -17.06 2.61
N TYR A 27 2.38 -16.70 1.81
CA TYR A 27 3.42 -17.62 1.32
C TYR A 27 4.77 -17.37 1.98
N THR A 28 5.11 -16.12 2.33
CA THR A 28 6.45 -15.76 2.82
C THR A 28 6.49 -15.16 4.23
N ALA A 29 5.37 -15.15 4.97
CA ALA A 29 5.29 -14.60 6.33
C ALA A 29 6.43 -15.05 7.26
N ALA A 30 6.73 -16.36 7.31
CA ALA A 30 7.80 -16.89 8.17
C ALA A 30 9.19 -16.30 7.80
N ALA A 31 9.50 -16.26 6.50
CA ALA A 31 10.76 -15.71 6.01
C ALA A 31 10.86 -14.19 6.19
N PHE A 32 9.73 -13.47 6.10
CA PHE A 32 9.67 -12.04 6.40
C PHE A 32 9.99 -11.76 7.87
N VAL A 33 9.34 -12.47 8.79
CA VAL A 33 9.55 -12.32 10.24
C VAL A 33 11.00 -12.64 10.60
N GLU A 34 11.54 -13.74 10.09
CA GLU A 34 12.93 -14.15 10.35
C GLU A 34 13.95 -13.07 9.91
N ARG A 35 13.75 -12.44 8.75
CA ARG A 35 14.72 -11.47 8.19
C ARG A 35 14.58 -10.06 8.76
N THR A 36 13.38 -9.66 9.17
CA THR A 36 13.07 -8.27 9.54
C THR A 36 12.79 -8.07 11.02
N GLY A 37 12.39 -9.13 11.72
CA GLY A 37 11.85 -9.05 13.08
C GLY A 37 10.47 -8.38 13.17
N LEU A 38 9.86 -8.00 12.05
CA LEU A 38 8.56 -7.33 12.00
C LEU A 38 7.39 -8.33 11.88
N PRO A 39 6.20 -8.01 12.43
CA PRO A 39 5.04 -8.88 12.33
C PRO A 39 4.52 -8.98 10.89
N CYS A 40 4.14 -10.20 10.48
CA CYS A 40 3.54 -10.48 9.19
C CYS A 40 2.35 -11.42 9.37
N SER A 41 1.16 -10.99 8.95
CA SER A 41 0.00 -11.87 8.91
C SER A 41 0.02 -12.77 7.68
N SER A 42 -0.70 -13.88 7.73
CA SER A 42 -0.90 -14.77 6.58
C SER A 42 -2.15 -14.42 5.77
N LEU A 43 -2.59 -13.16 5.80
CA LEU A 43 -3.77 -12.72 5.05
C LEU A 43 -3.52 -12.80 3.55
N SER A 44 -4.46 -13.41 2.83
CA SER A 44 -4.46 -13.45 1.38
C SER A 44 -5.05 -12.19 0.77
N PHE A 45 -4.90 -12.02 -0.54
CA PHE A 45 -5.61 -10.96 -1.27
C PHE A 45 -7.13 -11.08 -1.14
N ARG A 46 -7.66 -12.30 -1.02
CA ARG A 46 -9.09 -12.51 -0.83
C ARG A 46 -9.54 -11.95 0.51
N ASP A 47 -8.82 -12.28 1.58
CA ASP A 47 -9.12 -11.76 2.92
C ASP A 47 -9.08 -10.23 2.94
N ILE A 48 -8.07 -9.62 2.29
CA ILE A 48 -7.96 -8.16 2.19
C ILE A 48 -9.13 -7.57 1.39
N SER A 49 -9.54 -8.20 0.30
CA SER A 49 -10.70 -7.77 -0.51
C SER A 49 -12.04 -7.91 0.22
N ASP A 50 -12.12 -8.85 1.17
CA ASP A 50 -13.27 -9.03 2.08
C ASP A 50 -13.19 -8.09 3.30
N GLY A 51 -12.16 -7.23 3.35
CA GLY A 51 -12.02 -6.15 4.31
C GLY A 51 -11.09 -6.44 5.48
N ALA A 52 -10.41 -7.59 5.50
CA ALA A 52 -9.41 -7.88 6.52
C ALA A 52 -8.19 -6.96 6.41
N LEU A 53 -7.65 -6.55 7.55
CA LEU A 53 -6.35 -5.88 7.65
C LEU A 53 -5.50 -6.57 8.73
N PRO A 54 -4.16 -6.52 8.66
CA PRO A 54 -3.32 -7.13 9.68
C PRO A 54 -3.65 -6.57 11.07
N GLU A 55 -3.81 -7.46 12.07
CA GLU A 55 -4.27 -7.09 13.42
C GLU A 55 -3.43 -6.01 14.10
N THR A 56 -2.15 -5.91 13.74
CA THR A 56 -1.24 -4.90 14.28
C THR A 56 -1.69 -3.49 13.90
N VAL A 57 -2.41 -3.27 12.79
CA VAL A 57 -3.02 -1.95 12.49
C VAL A 57 -3.95 -1.52 13.63
N ALA A 58 -4.79 -2.43 14.11
CA ALA A 58 -5.80 -2.15 15.14
C ALA A 58 -5.17 -1.86 16.52
N ARG A 59 -3.96 -2.37 16.79
CA ARG A 59 -3.22 -2.14 18.04
C ARG A 59 -2.17 -1.01 17.95
N VAL A 60 -1.72 -0.67 16.75
CA VAL A 60 -0.72 0.37 16.50
C VAL A 60 -1.29 1.78 16.59
N LEU A 61 -2.61 1.93 16.48
CA LEU A 61 -3.35 3.09 16.96
C LEU A 61 -3.58 2.93 18.46
N PRO A 62 -2.76 3.53 19.34
CA PRO A 62 -3.06 3.53 20.75
C PRO A 62 -4.01 4.69 20.98
N SER A 63 -5.28 4.41 21.19
CA SER A 63 -5.96 5.09 22.26
C SER A 63 -5.83 4.12 23.44
N GLN A 64 -4.87 4.25 24.35
CA GLN A 64 -4.95 5.17 25.50
C GLN A 64 -6.36 5.63 25.89
N LEU A 65 -7.38 4.78 25.74
CA LEU A 65 -8.69 5.01 26.35
C LEU A 65 -8.62 4.44 27.77
N THR A 66 -8.71 5.34 28.75
CA THR A 66 -9.21 4.97 30.07
C THR A 66 -10.59 4.33 29.92
N LYS A 67 -10.89 3.29 30.71
CA LYS A 67 -12.14 2.51 30.69
C LYS A 67 -13.44 3.35 30.70
N ASP A 68 -13.36 4.62 31.08
CA ASP A 68 -14.49 5.53 31.15
C ASP A 68 -14.93 6.10 29.77
N GLU A 69 -14.13 5.95 28.72
CA GLU A 69 -14.44 6.45 27.36
C GLU A 69 -14.89 5.35 26.37
N GLU A 70 -15.12 4.11 26.84
CA GLU A 70 -15.65 3.00 26.02
C GLU A 70 -17.12 3.22 25.59
N SER A 71 -17.82 4.16 26.22
CA SER A 71 -19.25 4.40 25.98
C SER A 71 -19.55 5.47 24.93
N ALA A 72 -18.53 6.04 24.28
CA ALA A 72 -18.66 7.15 23.32
C ALA A 72 -17.96 6.89 21.97
N ILE A 73 -17.64 5.64 21.62
CA ILE A 73 -17.13 5.29 20.29
C ILE A 73 -18.32 5.17 19.32
N SER A 74 -18.79 6.33 18.88
CA SER A 74 -19.71 6.48 17.74
C SER A 74 -19.06 5.92 16.48
N GLU A 75 -19.63 4.89 15.85
CA GLU A 75 -19.48 4.50 14.42
C GLU A 75 -18.14 4.88 13.74
N ALA A 76 -17.00 4.64 14.41
CA ALA A 76 -15.76 5.35 14.14
C ALA A 76 -14.96 4.68 13.02
N GLU A 77 -14.52 5.49 12.06
CA GLU A 77 -13.71 5.12 10.89
C GLU A 77 -12.70 4.00 11.19
N GLY A 78 -12.74 2.92 10.40
CA GLY A 78 -11.76 1.85 10.46
C GLY A 78 -10.33 2.38 10.29
N PRO A 79 -9.31 1.62 10.69
CA PRO A 79 -7.96 2.13 10.70
C PRO A 79 -7.48 2.52 9.29
N LYS A 80 -7.04 3.76 9.14
CA LYS A 80 -6.56 4.33 7.88
C LYS A 80 -5.06 4.10 7.71
N LEU A 81 -4.69 3.44 6.61
CA LEU A 81 -3.31 3.20 6.21
C LEU A 81 -2.79 4.38 5.38
N GLU A 82 -1.61 4.86 5.73
CA GLU A 82 -0.98 5.93 4.95
C GLU A 82 -0.50 5.40 3.58
N MET A 83 0.08 4.20 3.55
CA MET A 83 0.65 3.62 2.35
C MET A 83 0.60 2.09 2.37
N VAL A 84 0.26 1.50 1.22
CA VAL A 84 0.39 0.07 0.95
C VAL A 84 1.44 -0.12 -0.14
N VAL A 85 2.39 -1.03 0.10
CA VAL A 85 3.40 -1.42 -0.88
C VAL A 85 3.16 -2.86 -1.31
N CYS A 86 2.65 -3.05 -2.53
CA CYS A 86 2.53 -4.36 -3.15
C CYS A 86 3.85 -4.71 -3.85
N SER A 87 4.72 -5.45 -3.17
CA SER A 87 6.04 -5.84 -3.67
C SER A 87 5.99 -7.20 -4.37
N PHE A 88 6.13 -7.23 -5.70
CA PHE A 88 6.13 -8.45 -6.53
C PHE A 88 4.93 -9.39 -6.29
N ALA A 89 3.80 -8.88 -5.79
CA ALA A 89 2.68 -9.73 -5.37
C ALA A 89 1.39 -9.47 -6.17
N LEU A 90 1.12 -8.22 -6.58
CA LEU A 90 -0.18 -7.86 -7.17
C LEU A 90 -0.49 -8.61 -8.48
N HIS A 91 0.54 -9.11 -9.16
CA HIS A 91 0.40 -9.89 -10.40
C HIS A 91 -0.14 -11.31 -10.19
N LEU A 92 -0.16 -11.78 -8.95
CA LEU A 92 -0.74 -13.07 -8.58
C LEU A 92 -2.29 -13.04 -8.63
N VAL A 93 -2.90 -11.85 -8.68
CA VAL A 93 -4.35 -11.69 -8.88
C VAL A 93 -4.64 -11.61 -10.38
N GLU A 94 -4.83 -12.77 -11.00
CA GLU A 94 -5.02 -12.88 -12.46
C GLU A 94 -6.42 -12.47 -12.91
N ASN A 95 -7.42 -12.65 -12.04
CA ASN A 95 -8.81 -12.32 -12.33
C ASN A 95 -9.03 -10.81 -12.17
N SER A 96 -9.52 -10.16 -13.25
CA SER A 96 -9.76 -8.71 -13.24
C SER A 96 -10.82 -8.26 -12.23
N SER A 97 -11.83 -9.08 -11.95
CA SER A 97 -12.87 -8.76 -10.96
C SER A 97 -12.34 -8.88 -9.54
N GLU A 98 -11.53 -9.90 -9.24
CA GLU A 98 -10.87 -10.03 -7.93
C GLU A 98 -9.87 -8.89 -7.69
N LEU A 99 -9.10 -8.54 -8.73
CA LEU A 99 -8.18 -7.41 -8.68
C LEU A 99 -8.95 -6.09 -8.45
N PHE A 100 -10.08 -5.90 -9.12
CA PHE A 100 -10.95 -4.75 -8.88
C PHE A 100 -11.44 -4.71 -7.42
N SER A 101 -12.00 -5.82 -6.90
CA SER A 101 -12.48 -5.88 -5.52
C SER A 101 -11.37 -5.57 -4.51
N LEU A 102 -10.18 -6.14 -4.70
CA LEU A 102 -9.01 -5.86 -3.87
C LEU A 102 -8.62 -4.37 -3.91
N LEU A 103 -8.49 -3.81 -5.12
CA LEU A 103 -8.04 -2.43 -5.29
C LEU A 103 -9.08 -1.42 -4.79
N TRP A 104 -10.36 -1.70 -4.97
CA TRP A 104 -11.44 -0.88 -4.44
C TRP A 104 -11.41 -0.87 -2.92
N GLU A 105 -11.32 -2.03 -2.29
CA GLU A 105 -11.27 -2.14 -0.83
C GLU A 105 -10.02 -1.48 -0.25
N LEU A 106 -8.87 -1.60 -0.92
CA LEU A 106 -7.66 -0.88 -0.50
C LEU A 106 -7.81 0.63 -0.65
N SER A 107 -8.54 1.12 -1.66
CA SER A 107 -8.73 2.56 -1.89
C SER A 107 -9.51 3.24 -0.77
N THR A 108 -10.45 2.54 -0.14
CA THR A 108 -11.26 3.10 0.97
C THR A 108 -10.50 3.14 2.29
N LYS A 109 -9.38 2.39 2.39
CA LYS A 109 -8.58 2.23 3.61
C LYS A 109 -7.19 2.82 3.54
N THR A 110 -6.70 3.16 2.35
CA THR A 110 -5.31 3.56 2.14
C THR A 110 -5.17 4.81 1.27
N ARG A 111 -4.31 5.74 1.67
CA ARG A 111 -4.05 6.97 0.89
C ARG A 111 -3.18 6.73 -0.34
N TRP A 112 -2.12 5.94 -0.19
CA TRP A 112 -1.14 5.65 -1.24
C TRP A 112 -1.01 4.16 -1.53
N LEU A 113 -0.98 3.80 -2.81
CA LEU A 113 -0.63 2.46 -3.27
C LEU A 113 0.65 2.54 -4.09
N VAL A 114 1.63 1.73 -3.72
CA VAL A 114 2.89 1.55 -4.45
C VAL A 114 2.95 0.13 -4.96
N VAL A 115 3.12 -0.04 -6.27
CA VAL A 115 3.24 -1.34 -6.92
C VAL A 115 4.67 -1.49 -7.45
N LEU A 116 5.39 -2.47 -6.91
CA LEU A 116 6.70 -2.89 -7.40
C LEU A 116 6.51 -4.18 -8.21
N ALA A 117 6.82 -4.15 -9.50
CA ALA A 117 6.62 -5.32 -10.37
C ALA A 117 7.74 -5.45 -11.42
N PRO A 118 8.11 -6.69 -11.81
CA PRO A 118 9.14 -6.92 -12.83
C PRO A 118 8.61 -6.67 -14.25
N HIS A 119 7.30 -6.43 -14.37
CA HIS A 119 6.60 -6.23 -15.62
C HIS A 119 5.43 -5.27 -15.41
N LYS A 120 4.83 -4.79 -16.49
CA LYS A 120 3.73 -3.81 -16.46
C LYS A 120 2.40 -4.33 -15.91
N LYS A 121 2.28 -5.64 -15.63
CA LYS A 121 1.07 -6.23 -15.05
C LYS A 121 1.07 -6.20 -13.51
N PRO A 122 -0.11 -6.10 -12.87
CA PRO A 122 -1.40 -5.86 -13.51
C PRO A 122 -1.57 -4.38 -13.93
N GLU A 123 -2.52 -4.14 -14.82
CA GLU A 123 -2.93 -2.80 -15.25
C GLU A 123 -4.12 -2.35 -14.40
N ILE A 124 -3.98 -1.20 -13.73
CA ILE A 124 -5.05 -0.59 -12.93
C ILE A 124 -5.83 0.35 -13.85
N LYS A 125 -7.15 0.14 -13.94
CA LYS A 125 -8.03 0.90 -14.82
C LYS A 125 -8.57 2.16 -14.13
N GLU A 126 -8.99 3.12 -14.94
CA GLU A 126 -9.75 4.27 -14.46
C GLU A 126 -11.04 3.82 -13.75
N GLY A 127 -11.40 4.53 -12.68
CA GLY A 127 -12.57 4.19 -11.86
C GLY A 127 -12.34 3.07 -10.84
N TRP A 128 -11.14 2.50 -10.71
CA TRP A 128 -10.83 1.44 -9.74
C TRP A 128 -10.40 1.96 -8.35
N GLY A 129 -10.72 3.21 -8.04
CA GLY A 129 -10.40 3.84 -6.75
C GLY A 129 -9.03 4.51 -6.66
N TRP A 130 -8.29 4.57 -7.76
CA TRP A 130 -6.92 5.08 -7.80
C TRP A 130 -6.75 6.14 -8.88
N SER A 131 -5.86 7.10 -8.64
CA SER A 131 -5.29 8.02 -9.62
C SER A 131 -3.79 7.79 -9.72
N LYS A 132 -3.24 7.70 -10.92
CA LYS A 132 -1.79 7.52 -11.10
C LYS A 132 -1.06 8.77 -10.65
N TRP A 133 0.07 8.61 -9.98
CA TRP A 133 0.90 9.74 -9.54
C TRP A 133 2.20 9.80 -10.33
N ASN A 134 2.47 10.97 -10.92
CA ASN A 134 3.71 11.24 -11.63
C ASN A 134 4.79 11.68 -10.64
N LEU A 135 5.85 10.89 -10.48
CA LEU A 135 6.93 11.15 -9.53
C LEU A 135 7.94 12.20 -10.01
N ASP A 136 7.90 12.61 -11.28
CA ASP A 136 8.75 13.67 -11.82
C ASP A 136 8.16 15.05 -11.58
N SER A 137 6.86 15.22 -11.85
CA SER A 137 6.14 16.47 -11.65
C SER A 137 5.48 16.58 -10.27
N TRP A 138 5.46 15.48 -9.50
CA TRP A 138 4.74 15.36 -8.23
C TRP A 138 3.26 15.79 -8.35
N SER A 139 2.59 15.26 -9.37
CA SER A 139 1.21 15.61 -9.71
C SER A 139 0.41 14.38 -10.15
N GLU A 140 -0.90 14.51 -10.21
CA GLU A 140 -1.75 13.51 -10.84
C GLU A 140 -1.37 13.31 -12.31
N GLY A 141 -1.35 12.05 -12.74
CA GLY A 141 -1.05 11.63 -14.11
C GLY A 141 -2.14 10.72 -14.67
N GLN A 142 -2.09 10.44 -15.97
CA GLN A 142 -3.06 9.58 -16.64
C GLN A 142 -2.74 8.09 -16.43
N MET A 143 -3.76 7.25 -16.22
CA MET A 143 -3.58 5.82 -15.92
C MET A 143 -2.74 5.05 -16.95
N GLY A 144 -2.88 5.39 -18.25
CA GLY A 144 -2.16 4.75 -19.35
C GLY A 144 -0.78 5.35 -19.67
N ASP A 145 -0.42 6.49 -19.07
CA ASP A 145 0.87 7.13 -19.34
C ASP A 145 1.99 6.38 -18.60
N HIS A 146 3.16 6.18 -19.20
CA HIS A 146 4.33 5.60 -18.54
C HIS A 146 5.27 6.65 -17.91
N ASN A 147 4.98 7.94 -18.11
CA ASN A 147 5.75 9.02 -17.52
C ASN A 147 5.61 9.03 -15.98
N GLY A 148 6.67 9.45 -15.29
CA GLY A 148 6.68 9.54 -13.84
C GLY A 148 6.77 8.21 -13.09
N GLU A 149 6.92 7.07 -13.79
CA GLU A 149 7.29 5.79 -13.17
C GLU A 149 8.80 5.74 -12.86
N LEU A 150 9.19 5.05 -11.79
CA LEU A 150 10.60 4.74 -11.55
C LEU A 150 10.91 3.35 -12.10
N LEU A 151 11.95 3.26 -12.92
CA LEU A 151 12.52 1.99 -13.39
C LEU A 151 13.91 1.82 -12.79
N HIS A 152 14.08 0.81 -11.94
CA HIS A 152 15.37 0.41 -11.42
C HIS A 152 15.68 -1.02 -11.84
N GLU A 153 16.77 -1.22 -12.57
CA GLU A 153 17.12 -2.45 -13.28
C GLU A 153 16.00 -2.97 -14.19
N ARG A 154 15.09 -3.78 -13.66
CA ARG A 154 13.92 -4.36 -14.35
C ARG A 154 12.64 -4.25 -13.51
N VAL A 155 12.67 -3.48 -12.43
CA VAL A 155 11.56 -3.32 -11.50
C VAL A 155 10.92 -1.97 -11.76
N HIS A 156 9.65 -2.03 -12.15
CA HIS A 156 8.79 -0.86 -12.27
C HIS A 156 8.21 -0.54 -10.89
N CYS A 157 8.41 0.70 -10.43
CA CYS A 157 7.72 1.27 -9.30
C CYS A 157 6.68 2.26 -9.82
N ARG A 158 5.41 1.94 -9.57
CA ARG A 158 4.24 2.73 -9.95
C ARG A 158 3.54 3.18 -8.68
N VAL A 159 3.25 4.47 -8.58
CA VAL A 159 2.63 5.07 -7.41
C VAL A 159 1.24 5.59 -7.78
N TYR A 160 0.29 5.34 -6.91
CA TYR A 160 -1.10 5.70 -7.07
C TYR A 160 -1.60 6.35 -5.79
N ARG A 161 -2.47 7.35 -5.95
CA ARG A 161 -3.18 8.01 -4.85
C ARG A 161 -4.63 7.56 -4.86
N SER A 162 -5.19 7.26 -3.70
CA SER A 162 -6.60 6.90 -3.59
C SER A 162 -7.50 8.10 -3.89
N VAL A 163 -8.65 7.84 -4.51
CA VAL A 163 -9.75 8.79 -4.71
C VAL A 163 -10.86 8.64 -3.67
N ASN A 164 -10.77 7.62 -2.81
CA ASN A 164 -11.80 7.20 -1.85
C ASN A 164 -11.36 7.27 -0.37
N PHE A 165 -10.17 7.84 -0.07
CA PHE A 165 -9.57 7.88 1.27
C PHE A 165 -9.91 9.14 2.08
#